data_AF-A0A534IEL3-F1
#
_entry.id   AF-A0A534IEL3-F1
#
_cell.length_a   1.000
_cell.length_b   1.000
_cell.length_c   1.000
_cell.angle_alpha   90.00
_cell.angle_beta   90.00
_cell.angle_gamma   90.00
#
_symmetry.space_group_name_H-M   'P 1'
#
loop_
_entity.id
_entity.type
_entity.pdbx_description
1 polymer ?
#
loop_
_entity_poly.entity_id
_entity_poly.type
_entity_poly.pdbx_seq_one_letter_code
_entity_poly.pdbx_strand_id
1 'polypeptide(L)' 'MEPFAVGTRELFTAVAESDAFTVIGGGHTVAVAEALGLEKEFDHVSTGGGALINYLAGKPLPLVDALRRSRQKFGASI' A
#
# COMPACT_ATOMS: atom_id res chain seq x y z
N MET A 1 26.99 -2.89 -5.89
CA MET A 1 25.90 -2.36 -5.05
C MET A 1 25.88 -0.87 -5.27
N GLU A 2 24.77 -0.32 -5.77
CA GLU A 2 24.69 1.12 -6.04
C GLU A 2 24.94 1.94 -4.77
N PRO A 3 25.66 3.08 -4.84
CA PRO A 3 25.79 4.00 -3.73
C PRO A 3 24.42 4.37 -3.15
N PHE A 4 24.32 4.48 -1.82
CA PHE A 4 23.09 4.85 -1.09
C PHE A 4 21.93 3.83 -1.11
N ALA A 5 22.06 2.65 -1.72
CA ALA A 5 20.98 1.64 -1.76
C ALA A 5 20.85 0.79 -0.48
N VAL A 6 21.88 0.78 0.38
CA VAL A 6 21.95 -0.11 1.56
C VAL A 6 20.76 0.12 2.49
N GLY A 7 20.51 1.36 2.91
CA GLY A 7 19.45 1.66 3.88
C GLY A 7 18.07 1.22 3.40
N THR A 8 17.76 1.44 2.12
CA THR A 8 16.49 1.00 1.53
C THR A 8 16.36 -0.52 1.55
N ARG A 9 17.41 -1.25 1.15
CA ARG A 9 17.36 -2.71 1.17
C ARG A 9 17.16 -3.25 2.59
N GLU A 10 17.95 -2.78 3.55
CA GLU A 10 17.84 -3.27 4.93
C GLU A 10 16.45 -3.00 5.52
N LEU A 11 15.87 -1.82 5.25
CA LEU A 11 14.50 -1.51 5.68
C LEU A 11 13.46 -2.44 5.04
N PHE A 12 13.59 -2.71 3.74
CA PHE A 12 12.64 -3.57 3.04
C PHE A 12 12.75 -5.02 3.49
N THR A 13 13.97 -5.52 3.67
CA THR A 13 14.22 -6.86 4.22
C THR A 13 13.64 -6.97 5.63
N ALA A 14 13.88 -5.99 6.51
CA ALA A 14 13.34 -6.01 7.87
C ALA A 14 11.80 -6.00 7.92
N VAL A 15 11.14 -5.30 7.00
CA VAL A 15 9.68 -5.32 6.90
C VAL A 15 9.21 -6.66 6.33
N ALA A 16 9.84 -7.17 5.28
CA ALA A 16 9.50 -8.46 4.65
C ALA A 16 9.65 -9.66 5.61
N GLU A 17 10.62 -9.61 6.53
CA GLU A 17 10.86 -10.66 7.54
C GLU A 17 10.03 -10.46 8.83
N SER A 18 9.20 -9.42 8.90
CA SER A 18 8.40 -9.12 10.08
C SER A 18 7.17 -10.04 10.20
N ASP A 19 6.88 -10.51 11.42
CA ASP A 19 5.63 -11.24 11.72
C ASP A 19 4.37 -10.32 11.75
N ALA A 20 4.55 -9.01 11.58
CA ALA A 20 3.44 -8.05 11.54
C ALA A 20 2.71 -8.08 10.18
N PHE A 21 1.44 -7.66 10.14
CA PHE A 21 0.78 -7.42 8.87
C PHE A 21 1.44 -6.24 8.14
N THR A 22 1.96 -6.52 6.95
CA THR A 22 2.76 -5.58 6.17
C THR A 22 1.98 -5.02 4.99
N VAL A 23 2.12 -3.71 4.79
CA VAL A 23 1.55 -3.02 3.63
C VAL A 23 2.64 -2.21 2.96
N ILE A 24 2.83 -2.45 1.67
CA ILE A 24 3.68 -1.63 0.81
C ILE A 24 2.82 -0.89 -0.20
N GLY A 25 3.19 0.35 -0.52
CA GLY A 25 2.48 1.11 -1.53
C GLY A 25 3.25 2.31 -2.05
N GLY A 26 2.82 2.78 -3.21
CA GLY A 26 3.53 3.79 -4.00
C GLY A 26 4.38 3.16 -5.10
N GLY A 27 4.30 3.68 -6.32
CA GLY A 27 4.92 3.06 -7.49
C GLY A 27 6.44 2.88 -7.38
N HIS A 28 7.15 3.86 -6.80
CA HIS A 28 8.59 3.74 -6.57
C HIS A 28 8.93 2.69 -5.51
N THR A 29 8.16 2.61 -4.42
CA THR A 29 8.36 1.65 -3.33
C THR A 29 8.14 0.22 -3.82
N VAL A 30 7.06 -0.01 -4.58
CA VAL A 30 6.74 -1.33 -5.15
C VAL A 30 7.83 -1.77 -6.15
N ALA A 31 8.27 -0.88 -7.04
CA ALA A 31 9.34 -1.19 -7.98
C ALA A 31 10.66 -1.57 -7.29
N VAL A 32 10.95 -0.97 -6.12
CA VAL A 32 12.12 -1.35 -5.32
C VAL A 32 11.96 -2.73 -4.69
N ALA A 33 10.77 -3.06 -4.15
CA ALA A 33 10.51 -4.40 -3.62
C ALA A 33 10.60 -5.48 -4.70
N GLU A 34 10.10 -5.21 -5.90
CA GLU A 34 10.27 -6.07 -7.08
C GLU A 34 11.75 -6.26 -7.45
N ALA A 35 12.51 -5.16 -7.53
CA ALA A 35 13.93 -5.19 -7.87
C ALA A 35 14.79 -5.93 -6.82
N LEU A 36 14.34 -5.96 -5.56
CA LEU A 36 14.96 -6.71 -4.47
C LEU A 36 14.44 -8.15 -4.34
N GLY A 37 13.42 -8.54 -5.12
CA GLY A 37 12.79 -9.87 -5.05
C GLY A 37 11.96 -10.10 -3.79
N LEU A 38 11.54 -9.04 -3.11
CA LEU A 38 10.83 -9.07 -1.83
C LEU A 38 9.31 -8.83 -1.95
N GLU A 39 8.80 -8.51 -3.13
CA GLU A 39 7.38 -8.13 -3.33
C GLU A 39 6.39 -9.15 -2.73
N LYS A 40 6.67 -10.45 -2.91
CA LYS A 40 5.80 -11.55 -2.45
C LYS A 40 5.81 -11.76 -0.94
N GLU A 41 6.75 -11.16 -0.23
CA GLU A 41 6.87 -11.25 1.22
C GLU A 41 5.98 -10.21 1.93
N PHE A 42 5.40 -9.26 1.19
CA PHE A 42 4.44 -8.30 1.74
C PHE A 42 3.01 -8.86 1.70
N ASP A 43 2.25 -8.70 2.78
CA ASP A 43 0.87 -9.19 2.85
C ASP A 43 -0.08 -8.42 1.91
N HIS A 44 0.20 -7.14 1.69
CA HIS A 44 -0.58 -6.31 0.78
C HIS A 44 0.27 -5.31 0.00
N VAL A 45 0.21 -5.43 -1.33
CA VAL A 45 0.77 -4.47 -2.28
C VAL A 45 -0.34 -3.53 -2.77
N SER A 46 -0.31 -2.28 -2.32
CA SER A 46 -1.27 -1.26 -2.70
C SER A 46 -0.88 -0.54 -3.99
N THR A 47 -1.75 -0.62 -5.00
CA THR A 47 -1.63 0.13 -6.26
C THR A 47 -2.14 1.56 -6.17
N GLY A 48 -2.71 1.96 -5.01
CA GLY A 48 -3.38 3.24 -4.85
C GLY A 48 -2.47 4.46 -4.91
N GLY A 49 -1.15 4.30 -4.70
CA GLY A 49 -0.17 5.38 -4.72
C GLY A 49 -0.60 6.58 -3.86
N GLY A 50 -0.98 7.69 -4.51
CA GLY A 50 -1.51 8.87 -3.83
C GLY A 50 -2.82 8.63 -3.07
N ALA A 51 -3.67 7.70 -3.52
CA ALA A 51 -4.88 7.32 -2.78
C ALA A 51 -4.55 6.65 -1.44
N LEU A 52 -3.53 5.78 -1.40
CA LEU A 52 -3.06 5.18 -0.15
C LEU A 52 -2.50 6.26 0.79
N ILE A 53 -1.67 7.18 0.28
CA ILE A 53 -1.11 8.28 1.08
C ILE A 53 -2.24 9.15 1.67
N ASN A 54 -3.24 9.50 0.87
CA ASN A 54 -4.39 10.26 1.35
C ASN A 54 -5.19 9.51 2.40
N TYR A 55 -5.38 8.19 2.22
CA TYR A 55 -6.04 7.33 3.18
C TYR A 55 -5.31 7.31 4.53
N LEU A 56 -3.98 7.08 4.52
CA LEU A 56 -3.14 7.08 5.71
C LEU A 56 -3.07 8.47 6.38
N ALA A 57 -3.18 9.53 5.60
CA ALA A 57 -3.28 10.90 6.10
C ALA A 57 -4.67 11.26 6.66
N GLY A 58 -5.63 10.31 6.70
CA GLY A 58 -6.99 10.53 7.19
C GLY A 58 -7.84 11.42 6.29
N LYS A 59 -7.42 11.65 5.05
CA LYS A 59 -8.18 12.48 4.10
C LYS A 59 -9.35 11.68 3.53
N PRO A 60 -10.48 12.34 3.22
CA PRO A 60 -11.59 11.68 2.55
C PRO A 60 -11.16 11.15 1.19
N LEU A 61 -11.63 9.96 0.86
CA LEU A 61 -11.47 9.36 -0.47
C LEU A 61 -12.80 9.48 -1.22
N PRO A 62 -12.92 10.40 -2.21
CA PRO A 62 -14.20 10.73 -2.83
C PRO A 62 -14.96 9.52 -3.39
N LEU A 63 -14.23 8.56 -3.96
CA LEU A 63 -14.82 7.35 -4.52
C LEU A 63 -15.34 6.39 -3.45
N VAL A 64 -14.63 6.24 -2.33
CA VAL A 64 -15.08 5.43 -1.19
C VAL A 64 -16.34 6.03 -0.59
N ASP A 65 -16.40 7.37 -0.47
CA ASP A 65 -17.58 8.06 0.03
C ASP A 65 -18.75 8.00 -0.95
N ALA A 66 -18.50 7.99 -2.27
CA ALA A 66 -19.53 7.72 -3.27
C ALA A 66 -20.12 6.31 -3.12
N LEU A 67 -19.28 5.29 -2.89
CA LEU A 67 -19.74 3.91 -2.68
C LEU A 67 -20.55 3.76 -1.37
N ARG A 68 -20.12 4.41 -0.29
CA ARG A 68 -20.87 4.46 0.99
C ARG A 68 -22.26 5.06 0.78
N ARG A 69 -22.37 6.19 0.07
CA ARG A 69 -23.65 6.84 -0.26
C ARG A 69 -24.53 5.95 -1.16
N SER A 70 -23.93 5.28 -2.14
CA SER A 70 -24.66 4.34 -3.00
C SER A 70 -25.28 3.20 -2.19
N ARG A 71 -24.51 2.58 -1.29
CA ARG A 71 -25.01 1.53 -0.39
C ARG A 71 -26.17 2.02 0.49
N GLN A 72 -26.08 3.23 1.04
CA GLN A 72 -27.17 3.79 1.86
C GLN A 72 -28.45 4.00 1.05
N LYS A 73 -28.32 4.37 -0.23
CA LYS A 73 -29.46 4.64 -1.12
C LYS A 73 -30.13 3.38 -1.65
N PHE A 74 -29.36 2.33 -1.96
CA PHE A 74 -29.85 1.15 -2.68
C PHE A 74 -29.69 -0.18 -1.94
N GLY A 75 -28.91 -0.22 -0.85
CA GLY A 75 -28.53 -1.45 -0.16
C GLY A 75 -29.61 -2.06 0.75
N ALA A 76 -30.73 -1.38 0.96
CA ALA A 76 -31.90 -1.93 1.67
C ALA A 76 -32.91 -2.59 0.72
N SER A 77 -32.65 -2.58 -0.59
CA SER A 77 -33.53 -3.13 -1.63
C SER A 77 -33.11 -4.51 -2.14
N ILE A 78 -32.21 -5.20 -1.41
CA ILE A 78 -31.75 -6.56 -1.68
C ILE A 78 -32.09 -7.43 -0.46
#